data_AF-A0A3Q9FMX3-F1
#
_entry.id   AF-A0A3Q9FMX3-F1
#
_cell.length_a   1.000
_cell.length_b   1.000
_cell.length_c   1.000
_cell.angle_alpha   90.00
_cell.angle_beta   90.00
_cell.angle_gamma   90.00
#
_symmetry.space_group_name_H-M   'P 1'
#
loop_
_entity.id
_entity.type
_entity.pdbx_description
1 polymer ?
#
loop_
_entity_poly.entity_id
_entity_poly.type
_entity_poly.pdbx_seq_one_letter_code
_entity_poly.pdbx_strand_id
1 'polypeptide(L)' 'MFDQVYQNMTLSGKSSSTFQNYIRTITSISLYFKKIPFEFSDVQINDYLLLLKEK' A
#
# COMPACT_ATOMS: atom_id res chain seq x y z
N MET A 1 7.68 5.27 7.94
CA MET A 1 6.77 4.40 7.16
C MET A 1 7.45 3.12 6.70
N PHE A 2 8.42 3.19 5.77
CA PHE A 2 9.04 1.99 5.17
C PHE A 2 9.63 1.05 6.22
N ASP A 3 10.47 1.60 7.12
CA ASP A 3 11.11 0.80 8.17
C ASP A 3 10.11 0.20 9.15
N GLN A 4 9.05 0.95 9.48
CA GLN A 4 7.98 0.46 10.36
C GLN A 4 7.18 -0.68 9.73
N VAL A 5 6.83 -0.56 8.44
CA VAL A 5 6.14 -1.63 7.70
C VAL A 5 7.06 -2.84 7.57
N TYR A 6 8.35 -2.64 7.28
CA TYR A 6 9.33 -3.71 7.20
C TYR A 6 9.47 -4.45 8.52
N GLN A 7 9.69 -3.73 9.63
CA GLN A 7 9.79 -4.29 10.98
C GLN A 7 8.53 -5.08 11.36
N ASN A 8 7.33 -4.49 11.20
CA ASN A 8 6.08 -5.16 11.52
C ASN A 8 5.87 -6.44 10.72
N MET A 9 6.19 -6.42 9.42
CA MET A 9 6.06 -7.57 8.54
C MET A 9 7.05 -8.68 8.91
N THR A 10 8.30 -8.34 9.19
CA THR A 10 9.32 -9.29 9.64
C THR A 10 8.97 -9.90 10.99
N LEU A 11 8.58 -9.08 11.98
CA LEU A 11 8.20 -9.54 13.31
C LEU A 11 6.92 -10.40 13.29
N SER A 12 6.02 -10.16 12.34
CA SER A 12 4.80 -10.97 12.13
C SER A 12 5.05 -12.25 11.32
N GLY A 13 6.31 -12.60 11.03
CA GLY A 13 6.67 -13.81 10.28
C GLY A 13 6.25 -13.80 8.81
N LYS A 14 6.00 -12.62 8.22
CA LYS A 14 5.64 -12.51 6.80
C LYS A 14 6.89 -12.65 5.93
N SER A 15 6.71 -13.23 4.75
CA SER A 15 7.81 -13.35 3.79
C SER A 15 8.22 -12.00 3.21
N SER A 16 9.46 -11.92 2.73
CA SER A 16 9.97 -10.78 1.98
C SER A 16 9.12 -10.49 0.74
N SER A 17 8.61 -11.53 0.06
CA SER A 17 7.72 -11.37 -1.10
C SER A 17 6.41 -10.67 -0.74
N THR A 18 5.82 -10.96 0.43
CA THR A 18 4.61 -10.28 0.90
C THR A 18 4.91 -8.80 1.18
N PHE A 19 6.02 -8.49 1.83
CA PHE A 19 6.45 -7.10 2.04
C PHE A 19 6.59 -6.34 0.71
N GLN A 20 7.30 -6.91 -0.25
CA GLN A 20 7.49 -6.30 -1.57
C GLN A 20 6.15 -6.08 -2.31
N ASN A 21 5.23 -7.04 -2.21
CA ASN A 21 3.90 -6.89 -2.80
C ASN A 21 3.12 -5.74 -2.16
N TYR A 22 3.18 -5.60 -0.83
CA TYR A 22 2.50 -4.50 -0.14
C TYR A 22 3.09 -3.14 -0.53
N ILE A 23 4.42 -3.02 -0.57
CA ILE A 23 5.08 -1.78 -1.00
C ILE A 23 4.68 -1.43 -2.44
N ARG A 24 4.69 -2.39 -3.37
CA ARG A 24 4.24 -2.15 -4.76
C ARG A 24 2.83 -1.60 -4.82
N THR A 25 1.88 -2.19 -4.07
CA THR A 25 0.49 -1.71 -4.05
C THR A 25 0.40 -0.28 -3.50
N ILE A 26 1.09 0.01 -2.40
CA ILE A 26 1.13 1.36 -1.80
C ILE A 26 1.76 2.38 -2.78
N THR A 27 2.82 2.00 -3.49
CA THR A 27 3.43 2.85 -4.52
C THR A 27 2.46 3.08 -5.69
N SER A 28 1.75 2.07 -6.16
CA SER A 28 0.80 2.20 -7.27
C SER A 28 -0.31 3.21 -6.98
N ILE A 29 -0.92 3.15 -5.79
CA ILE A 29 -1.94 4.12 -5.38
C ILE A 29 -1.34 5.53 -5.19
N SER A 30 -0.13 5.63 -4.65
CA SER A 30 0.64 6.89 -4.53
C SER A 30 0.88 7.56 -5.88
N LEU A 31 1.30 6.78 -6.88
CA LEU A 31 1.52 7.26 -8.24
C LEU A 31 0.22 7.65 -8.94
N TYR A 32 -0.87 6.90 -8.72
CA TYR A 32 -2.17 7.19 -9.32
C TYR A 32 -2.71 8.56 -8.88
N PHE A 33 -2.68 8.84 -7.58
CA PHE A 33 -3.19 10.10 -7.02
C PHE A 33 -2.16 11.23 -6.93
N LYS A 34 -0.88 10.94 -7.22
CA LYS A 34 0.26 11.86 -7.04
C LYS A 34 0.36 12.42 -5.61
N LYS A 35 0.15 11.54 -4.63
CA LYS A 35 0.16 11.86 -3.19
C LYS A 35 1.04 10.88 -2.44
N ILE A 36 1.52 11.28 -1.27
CA ILE A 36 2.20 10.33 -0.37
C ILE A 36 1.15 9.50 0.39
N PRO A 37 1.49 8.28 0.85
CA PRO A 37 0.55 7.38 1.54
C PRO A 37 -0.20 7.99 2.74
N PHE A 38 0.40 8.96 3.41
CA PHE A 38 -0.18 9.62 4.59
C PHE A 38 -1.24 10.67 4.26
N GLU A 39 -1.38 11.08 3.01
CA GLU A 39 -2.34 12.10 2.58
C GLU A 39 -3.65 11.51 2.03
N PHE A 40 -3.80 10.19 2.12
CA PHE A 40 -4.99 9.49 1.65
C PHE A 40 -6.10 9.53 2.68
N SER A 41 -7.31 9.88 2.22
CA SER A 41 -8.53 9.58 2.96
C SER A 41 -9.03 8.18 2.63
N ASP A 42 -9.80 7.59 3.54
CA ASP A 42 -10.42 6.28 3.33
C ASP A 42 -11.28 6.24 2.07
N VAL A 43 -11.93 7.36 1.72
CA VAL A 43 -12.71 7.48 0.47
C VAL A 43 -11.82 7.29 -0.75
N GLN A 44 -10.67 7.97 -0.82
CA GLN A 44 -9.74 7.84 -1.95
C GLN A 44 -9.19 6.41 -2.08
N ILE A 45 -8.93 5.75 -0.95
CA ILE A 45 -8.47 4.37 -0.93
C ILE A 45 -9.56 3.44 -1.47
N ASN A 46 -10.80 3.57 -0.97
CA ASN A 46 -11.92 2.73 -1.40
C ASN A 46 -12.25 2.93 -2.88
N ASP A 47 -12.26 4.17 -3.37
CA ASP A 47 -12.49 4.47 -4.79
C ASP A 47 -11.43 3.80 -5.69
N TYR A 48 -10.17 3.84 -5.27
CA TYR A 48 -9.08 3.18 -6.00
C TYR A 48 -9.20 1.65 -5.96
N LEU A 49 -9.58 1.08 -4.81
CA LEU A 49 -9.81 -0.37 -4.70
C LEU A 49 -10.98 -0.83 -5.56
N LEU A 50 -12.05 -0.02 -5.65
CA LEU A 50 -13.18 -0.29 -6.54
C LEU A 50 -12.74 -0.26 -8.01
N LEU A 51 -12.00 0.78 -8.41
CA LEU A 51 -11.41 0.87 -9.76
C LEU A 51 -10.56 -0.36 -10.12
N LEU A 52 -9.76 -0.87 -9.19
CA LEU A 52 -8.95 -2.08 -9.42
C LEU A 52 -9.79 -3.35 -9.53
N LYS A 53 -10.97 -3.40 -8.92
CA LYS A 53 -11.86 -4.57 -8.94
C LYS A 53 -12.68 -4.65 -10.23
N GLU A 54 -13.03 -3.51 -10.81
CA GLU A 54 -13.82 -3.40 -12.04
C GLU A 54 -12.98 -3.55 -13.31
N LYS A 55 -11.65 -3.48 -13.17
CA LYS A 55 -10.68 -3.70 -14.25
C LYS A 55 -10.39 -5.19 -14.47
#